data_AF-A0A2I0TM97-F1
#
_entry.id   AF-A0A2I0TM97-F1
#
_cell.length_a   1.000
_cell.length_b   1.000
_cell.length_c   1.000
_cell.angle_alpha   90.00
_cell.angle_beta   90.00
_cell.angle_gamma   90.00
#
_symmetry.space_group_name_H-M   'P 1'
#
loop_
_entity.id
_entity.type
_entity.pdbx_description
1 polymer ?
#
loop_
_entity_poly.entity_id
_entity_poly.type
_entity_poly.pdbx_seq_one_letter_code
_entity_poly.pdbx_strand_id
1 'polypeptide(L)'
;MDGMAVEDVGPVVVSLLKSPEEYIGRVIGLSTGKLTEAQHAAVLSQQTGKTVKASKISPEEYEKHSSPGAKEMAAMFRFYAMKPDRNVDLTLKLNPKARTFSQWVADNKAAF
;
A
#
# COMPACT_ATOMS: atom_id res chain seq x y z
N MET A 1 -0.94 -6.57 -3.62
CA MET A 1 -0.18 -5.83 -2.61
C MET A 1 -1.15 -4.94 -1.87
N ASP A 2 -1.03 -4.94 -0.55
CA ASP A 2 -1.75 -4.03 0.33
C ASP A 2 -1.02 -2.70 0.40
N GLY A 3 -1.75 -1.59 0.48
CA GLY A 3 -1.16 -0.26 0.51
C GLY A 3 -2.09 0.75 1.17
N MET A 4 -1.52 1.87 1.60
CA MET A 4 -2.25 3.03 2.09
C MET A 4 -1.46 4.30 1.82
N ALA A 5 -2.14 5.44 1.73
CA ALA A 5 -1.48 6.74 1.73
C ALA A 5 -0.86 7.00 3.11
N VAL A 6 0.41 7.43 3.14
CA VAL A 6 1.13 7.66 4.39
C VAL A 6 0.52 8.80 5.21
N GLU A 7 -0.03 9.81 4.55
CA GLU A 7 -0.69 10.94 5.21
C GLU A 7 -1.95 10.52 5.98
N ASP A 8 -2.55 9.39 5.60
CA ASP A 8 -3.79 8.89 6.19
C ASP A 8 -3.53 8.01 7.44
N VAL A 9 -2.26 7.77 7.79
CA VAL A 9 -1.86 7.11 9.05
C VAL A 9 -2.15 8.01 10.25
N GLY A 10 -2.02 9.33 10.11
CA GLY A 10 -2.21 10.28 11.23
C GLY A 10 -3.56 10.12 11.94
N PRO A 11 -4.69 10.19 11.22
CA PRO A 11 -6.01 9.97 11.82
C PRO A 11 -6.20 8.56 12.42
N VAL A 12 -5.60 7.53 11.84
CA VAL A 12 -5.61 6.17 12.43
C VAL A 12 -4.98 6.20 13.81
N VAL A 13 -3.78 6.79 13.94
CA VAL A 13 -3.08 6.90 15.23
C VAL A 13 -3.88 7.71 16.24
N VAL A 14 -4.51 8.82 15.82
CA VAL A 14 -5.39 9.61 16.70
C VAL A 14 -6.57 8.77 17.23
N SER A 15 -7.18 7.94 16.39
CA SER A 15 -8.26 7.03 16.82
C SER A 15 -7.77 5.99 17.82
N LEU A 16 -6.58 5.42 17.62
CA LEU A 16 -5.98 4.47 18.56
C LEU A 16 -5.71 5.13 19.92
N LEU A 17 -5.19 6.35 19.93
CA LEU A 17 -4.88 7.09 21.17
C LEU A 17 -6.13 7.52 21.96
N LYS A 18 -7.28 7.64 21.30
CA LYS A 18 -8.57 7.99 21.95
C LYS A 18 -9.27 6.79 22.59
N SER A 19 -8.91 5.57 22.22
CA SER A 19 -9.50 4.33 22.73
C SER A 19 -8.43 3.27 23.03
N PRO A 20 -7.42 3.59 23.86
CA PRO A 20 -6.28 2.71 24.08
C PRO A 20 -6.69 1.34 24.65
N GLU A 21 -7.73 1.26 25.46
CA GLU A 21 -8.27 0.03 26.04
C GLU A 21 -8.75 -0.99 24.99
N GLU A 22 -9.17 -0.55 23.80
CA GLU A 22 -9.59 -1.44 22.70
C GLU A 22 -8.38 -2.00 21.92
N TYR A 23 -7.23 -1.34 21.98
CA TYR A 23 -6.12 -1.55 21.03
C TYR A 23 -4.77 -1.92 21.65
N ILE A 24 -4.56 -1.73 22.96
CA ILE A 24 -3.32 -2.15 23.64
C ILE A 24 -3.04 -3.64 23.41
N GLY A 25 -1.78 -3.96 23.10
CA GLY A 25 -1.30 -5.33 22.86
C GLY A 25 -1.64 -5.90 21.48
N ARG A 26 -2.35 -5.14 20.62
CA ARG A 26 -2.69 -5.58 19.25
C ARG A 26 -1.66 -5.11 18.25
N VAL A 27 -1.34 -5.98 17.28
CA VAL A 27 -0.61 -5.61 16.07
C VAL A 27 -1.65 -5.39 14.97
N ILE A 28 -1.70 -4.17 14.41
CA ILE A 28 -2.72 -3.80 13.43
C ILE A 28 -2.03 -3.57 12.08
N GLY A 29 -2.33 -4.45 11.12
CA GLY A 29 -1.90 -4.29 9.74
C GLY A 29 -2.80 -3.34 8.96
N LEU A 30 -2.30 -2.18 8.56
CA LEU A 30 -3.08 -1.15 7.86
C LEU A 30 -3.10 -1.35 6.33
N SER A 31 -4.25 -1.12 5.71
CA SER A 31 -4.43 -1.18 4.25
C SER A 31 -5.71 -0.44 3.87
N THR A 32 -5.72 0.28 2.74
CA THR A 32 -6.93 0.86 2.14
C THR A 32 -7.34 0.14 0.85
N GLY A 33 -6.63 -0.92 0.49
CA GLY A 33 -6.95 -1.74 -0.67
C GLY A 33 -5.84 -2.72 -1.01
N LYS A 34 -6.23 -3.79 -1.69
CA LYS A 34 -5.33 -4.84 -2.16
C LYS A 34 -5.38 -4.94 -3.67
N LEU A 35 -4.34 -4.46 -4.33
CA LEU A 35 -4.27 -4.40 -5.79
C LEU A 35 -3.16 -5.28 -6.34
N THR A 36 -3.39 -5.91 -7.49
CA THR A 36 -2.32 -6.54 -8.28
C THR A 36 -1.47 -5.48 -8.97
N GLU A 37 -0.29 -5.85 -9.46
CA GLU A 37 0.55 -4.95 -10.26
C GLU A 37 -0.21 -4.40 -11.49
N ALA A 38 -0.98 -5.27 -12.17
CA ALA A 38 -1.81 -4.88 -13.31
C ALA A 38 -2.90 -3.87 -12.93
N GLN A 39 -3.51 -4.01 -11.75
CA GLN A 39 -4.49 -3.05 -11.25
C GLN A 39 -3.85 -1.69 -10.90
N HIS A 40 -2.64 -1.68 -10.34
CA HIS A 40 -1.89 -0.43 -10.13
C HIS A 40 -1.61 0.27 -11.46
N ALA A 41 -1.12 -0.47 -12.47
CA ALA A 41 -0.85 0.06 -13.80
C ALA A 41 -2.12 0.61 -14.48
N ALA A 42 -3.26 -0.07 -14.32
CA ALA A 42 -4.54 0.39 -14.85
C ALA A 42 -4.99 1.71 -14.20
N VAL A 43 -4.91 1.81 -12.86
CA VAL A 43 -5.26 3.05 -12.14
C VAL A 43 -4.35 4.20 -12.57
N LEU A 44 -3.03 3.98 -12.62
CA LEU A 44 -2.08 4.99 -13.08
C LEU A 44 -2.39 5.41 -14.52
N SER A 45 -2.69 4.46 -15.41
CA SER A 45 -3.00 4.78 -16.80
C SER A 45 -4.24 5.65 -16.92
N GLN A 46 -5.31 5.26 -16.22
CA GLN A 46 -6.57 6.01 -16.20
C GLN A 46 -6.38 7.42 -15.65
N GLN A 47 -5.65 7.57 -14.54
CA GLN A 47 -5.57 8.85 -13.84
C GLN A 47 -4.59 9.83 -14.49
N THR A 48 -3.49 9.33 -15.06
CA THR A 48 -2.43 10.16 -15.68
C THR A 48 -2.62 10.37 -17.19
N GLY A 49 -3.44 9.57 -17.85
CA GLY A 49 -3.59 9.58 -19.31
C GLY A 49 -2.40 8.99 -20.07
N LYS A 50 -1.36 8.49 -19.37
CA LYS A 50 -0.19 7.83 -19.96
C LYS A 50 -0.38 6.32 -19.93
N THR A 51 0.03 5.59 -20.96
CA THR A 51 -0.02 4.12 -20.95
C THR A 51 1.01 3.56 -19.97
N VAL A 52 0.56 3.00 -18.85
CA VAL A 52 1.39 2.30 -17.85
C VAL A 52 1.12 0.80 -17.93
N LYS A 53 2.18 -0.02 -17.94
CA LYS A 53 2.08 -1.49 -18.02
C LYS A 53 2.76 -2.13 -16.82
N ALA A 54 2.20 -3.23 -16.34
CA ALA A 54 2.87 -4.11 -15.38
C ALA A 54 4.11 -4.71 -16.05
N SER A 55 5.27 -4.58 -15.40
CA SER A 55 6.55 -5.13 -15.87
C SER A 55 6.61 -6.64 -15.67
N LYS A 56 5.89 -7.17 -14.67
CA LYS A 56 5.89 -8.59 -14.28
C LYS A 56 7.27 -9.12 -13.87
N ILE A 57 8.17 -8.24 -13.43
CA ILE A 57 9.49 -8.63 -12.93
C ILE A 57 9.30 -9.46 -11.65
N SER A 58 9.89 -10.65 -11.62
CA SER A 58 9.89 -11.50 -10.44
C SER A 58 10.84 -10.98 -9.35
N PRO A 59 10.62 -11.31 -8.05
CA PRO A 59 11.59 -11.01 -7.01
C PRO A 59 13.01 -11.56 -7.31
N GLU A 60 13.11 -12.73 -7.94
CA GLU A 60 14.39 -13.37 -8.32
C GLU A 60 15.14 -12.59 -9.41
N GLU A 61 14.42 -11.98 -10.35
CA GLU A 61 15.00 -11.08 -11.35
C GLU A 61 15.37 -9.74 -10.72
N TYR A 62 14.53 -9.20 -9.83
CA TYR A 62 14.80 -7.95 -9.13
C TYR A 62 16.06 -8.04 -8.26
N GLU A 63 16.25 -9.16 -7.55
CA GLU A 63 17.39 -9.39 -6.66
C GLU A 63 18.76 -9.31 -7.37
N LYS A 64 18.81 -9.57 -8.69
CA LYS A 64 20.03 -9.52 -9.49
C LYS A 64 20.47 -8.09 -9.83
N HIS A 65 19.65 -7.08 -9.54
CA HIS A 65 19.99 -5.68 -9.82
C HIS A 65 21.10 -5.21 -8.87
N SER A 66 22.04 -4.41 -9.39
CA SER A 66 23.15 -3.86 -8.62
C SER A 66 22.77 -2.67 -7.73
N SER A 67 21.48 -2.30 -7.68
CA SER A 67 21.00 -1.19 -6.86
C SER A 67 21.11 -1.51 -5.36
N PRO A 68 21.53 -0.55 -4.51
CA PRO A 68 21.47 -0.72 -3.06
C PRO A 68 20.07 -1.16 -2.61
N GLY A 69 19.99 -2.19 -1.76
CA GLY A 69 18.72 -2.70 -1.23
C GLY A 69 17.97 -3.69 -2.13
N ALA A 70 18.53 -4.13 -3.26
CA ALA A 70 17.84 -5.03 -4.19
C ALA A 70 17.44 -6.37 -3.54
N LYS A 71 18.30 -6.93 -2.68
CA LYS A 71 18.04 -8.19 -1.96
C LYS A 71 16.92 -8.04 -0.94
N GLU A 72 16.97 -6.97 -0.15
CA GLU A 72 15.96 -6.67 0.87
C GLU A 72 14.60 -6.41 0.22
N MET A 73 14.57 -5.69 -0.90
CA MET A 73 13.36 -5.44 -1.66
C MET A 73 12.77 -6.73 -2.23
N ALA A 74 13.59 -7.58 -2.85
CA ALA A 74 13.15 -8.90 -3.34
C ALA A 74 12.57 -9.76 -2.20
N ALA A 75 13.23 -9.78 -1.03
CA ALA A 75 12.72 -10.46 0.15
C ALA A 75 11.37 -9.88 0.63
N MET A 76 11.20 -8.56 0.63
CA MET A 76 9.94 -7.89 0.99
C MET A 76 8.80 -8.29 0.03
N PHE A 77 9.05 -8.33 -1.28
CA PHE A 77 8.05 -8.74 -2.26
C PHE A 77 7.67 -10.23 -2.12
N ARG A 78 8.63 -11.11 -1.79
CA ARG A 78 8.34 -12.51 -1.43
C ARG A 78 7.45 -12.58 -0.19
N PHE A 79 7.71 -11.76 0.82
CA PHE A 79 6.85 -11.68 2.02
C PHE A 79 5.43 -11.20 1.68
N TYR A 80 5.28 -10.20 0.82
CA TYR A 80 3.96 -9.76 0.36
C TYR A 80 3.19 -10.86 -0.40
N ALA A 81 3.88 -11.75 -1.12
CA ALA A 81 3.26 -12.90 -1.77
C ALA A 81 2.66 -13.89 -0.76
N MET A 82 3.21 -13.96 0.46
CA MET A 82 2.67 -14.76 1.58
C MET A 82 1.43 -14.14 2.24
N LYS A 83 0.90 -13.02 1.70
CA LYS A 83 -0.33 -12.35 2.17
C LYS A 83 -0.25 -11.98 3.66
N PRO A 84 0.62 -11.03 4.05
CA PRO A 84 0.71 -10.59 5.43
C PRO A 84 -0.63 -10.10 5.94
N ASP A 85 -0.85 -10.23 7.25
CA ASP A 85 -2.10 -9.82 7.89
C ASP A 85 -2.29 -8.29 7.78
N ARG A 86 -3.37 -7.89 7.11
CA ARG A 86 -3.76 -6.51 6.82
C ARG A 86 -5.29 -6.46 6.81
N ASN A 87 -5.87 -5.47 7.47
CA ASN A 87 -7.31 -5.39 7.67
C ASN A 87 -7.85 -4.05 7.16
N VAL A 88 -8.48 -4.09 5.99
CA VAL A 88 -9.06 -2.90 5.33
C VAL A 88 -10.23 -2.34 6.14
N ASP A 89 -11.14 -3.20 6.60
CA ASP A 89 -12.33 -2.77 7.34
C ASP A 89 -11.97 -2.07 8.66
N LEU A 90 -11.01 -2.63 9.40
CA LEU A 90 -10.48 -1.99 10.62
C LEU A 90 -9.76 -0.69 10.30
N THR A 91 -8.97 -0.64 9.21
CA THR A 91 -8.29 0.59 8.80
C THR A 91 -9.31 1.69 8.50
N LEU A 92 -10.40 1.38 7.80
CA LEU A 92 -11.47 2.34 7.49
C LEU A 92 -12.35 2.66 8.71
N LYS A 93 -12.50 1.75 9.68
CA LYS A 93 -13.10 2.07 10.99
C LYS A 93 -12.25 3.12 11.73
N LEU A 94 -10.93 2.95 11.74
CA LEU A 94 -9.99 3.84 12.41
C LEU A 94 -9.82 5.19 11.69
N ASN A 95 -9.90 5.19 10.36
CA ASN A 95 -9.93 6.40 9.54
C ASN A 95 -10.90 6.24 8.36
N PRO A 96 -12.17 6.68 8.52
CA PRO A 96 -13.17 6.59 7.44
C PRO A 96 -12.86 7.43 6.20
N LYS A 97 -11.88 8.34 6.29
CA LYS A 97 -11.44 9.20 5.19
C LYS A 97 -10.15 8.70 4.53
N ALA A 98 -9.62 7.55 4.95
CA ALA A 98 -8.41 7.00 4.35
C ALA A 98 -8.64 6.68 2.86
N ARG A 99 -7.74 7.17 2.01
CA ARG A 99 -7.88 7.13 0.57
C ARG A 99 -7.48 5.77 0.03
N THR A 100 -8.29 5.27 -0.90
CA THR A 100 -7.90 4.17 -1.79
C THR A 100 -6.77 4.62 -2.72
N PHE A 101 -6.07 3.66 -3.34
CA PHE A 101 -5.01 3.97 -4.31
C PHE A 101 -5.51 4.88 -5.45
N SER A 102 -6.72 4.65 -5.98
CA SER A 102 -7.25 5.51 -7.06
C SER A 102 -7.54 6.94 -6.62
N GLN A 103 -8.04 7.14 -5.39
CA GLN A 103 -8.26 8.48 -4.85
C GLN A 103 -6.92 9.19 -4.64
N TRP A 104 -5.95 8.50 -4.04
CA TRP A 104 -4.63 9.07 -3.81
C TRP A 104 -3.92 9.45 -5.12
N VAL A 105 -3.97 8.61 -6.16
CA VAL A 105 -3.38 8.96 -7.47
C VAL A 105 -4.11 10.16 -8.10
N ALA A 106 -5.43 10.25 -7.94
CA ALA A 106 -6.20 11.38 -8.45
C ALA A 106 -5.82 12.71 -7.78
N ASP A 107 -5.55 12.69 -6.47
CA ASP A 107 -5.09 13.86 -5.71
C ASP A 107 -3.64 14.26 -6.06
N ASN A 108 -2.81 13.30 -6.50
CA ASN A 108 -1.36 13.48 -6.68
C ASN A 108 -0.92 13.45 -8.15
N LYS A 109 -1.82 13.66 -9.12
CA LYS A 109 -1.51 13.56 -10.56
C LYS A 109 -0.30 14.39 -11.00
N ALA A 110 -0.11 15.57 -10.41
CA ALA A 110 0.97 16.50 -10.77
C ALA A 110 2.38 15.96 -10.46
N ALA A 111 2.50 14.89 -9.68
CA ALA A 111 3.77 14.26 -9.33
C ALA A 111 4.27 13.24 -10.40
N PHE A 112 3.48 12.96 -11.45
CA PHE A 112 3.73 11.89 -12.44
C PHE A 112 4.07 12.36 -13.86
#